data_AF-A0A730WGU5-F1
#
_entry.id   AF-A0A730WGU5-F1
#
_cell.length_a   1.000
_cell.length_b   1.000
_cell.length_c   1.000
_cell.angle_alpha   90.00
_cell.angle_beta   90.00
_cell.angle_gamma   90.00
#
_symmetry.space_group_name_H-M   'P 1'
#
loop_
_entity.id
_entity.type
_entity.pdbx_description
1 polymer ?
#
loop_
_entity_poly.entity_id
_entity_poly.type
_entity_poly.pdbx_seq_one_letter_code
_entity_poly.pdbx_strand_id
1 'polypeptide(L)'
;MLKSPLLWKIVTLGGAMILLLISLMLIRQILMERADYRSDVETALRQSTSGPQKVVGPLVAIPVTELYTVLEENKAVRHKRSYLYFWLPESLLVEGHQNVEARKIGIYQGQVWDTDVAIKAEFDVARLHELDKPMITL
;
A
#
# COMPACT_ATOMS: atom_id res chain seq x y z
N MET A 1 -50.52 21.42 45.77
CA MET A 1 -50.76 22.16 44.51
C MET A 1 -49.73 23.28 44.41
N LEU A 2 -48.60 23.08 43.71
CA LEU A 2 -47.60 24.14 43.57
C LEU A 2 -48.12 25.21 42.59
N LYS A 3 -48.81 26.22 43.12
CA LYS A 3 -49.30 27.40 42.37
C LYS A 3 -48.23 28.49 42.32
N SER A 4 -47.01 28.14 41.93
CA SER A 4 -45.95 29.12 41.67
C SER A 4 -45.82 29.27 40.14
N PRO A 5 -46.31 30.38 39.55
CA PRO A 5 -46.12 30.64 38.12
C PRO A 5 -44.64 30.76 37.74
N LEU A 6 -43.76 31.03 38.71
CA LEU A 6 -42.31 31.05 38.52
C LEU A 6 -41.74 29.65 38.26
N LEU A 7 -42.22 28.63 38.99
CA LEU A 7 -41.80 27.25 38.79
C LEU A 7 -42.16 26.75 37.39
N TRP A 8 -43.37 27.07 36.90
CA TRP A 8 -43.76 26.72 35.54
C TRP A 8 -42.86 27.36 34.49
N LYS A 9 -42.47 28.63 34.66
CA LYS A 9 -41.52 29.30 33.75
C LYS A 9 -40.14 28.65 33.75
N ILE A 10 -39.65 28.22 34.91
CA ILE A 10 -38.34 27.54 35.02
C ILE A 10 -38.40 26.16 34.37
N VAL A 11 -39.48 25.40 34.63
CA VAL A 11 -39.67 24.07 34.04
C VAL A 11 -39.81 24.14 32.53
N THR A 12 -40.58 25.10 31.99
CA THR A 12 -40.72 25.26 30.54
C THR A 12 -39.41 25.70 29.89
N LEU A 13 -38.66 26.61 30.53
CA LEU A 13 -37.34 27.02 30.04
C LEU A 13 -36.34 25.86 30.07
N GLY A 14 -36.27 25.13 31.17
CA GLY A 14 -35.40 23.95 31.30
C GLY A 14 -35.77 22.85 30.32
N GLY A 15 -37.06 22.58 30.12
CA GLY A 15 -37.56 21.64 29.12
C GLY A 15 -37.20 22.04 27.70
N ALA A 16 -37.32 23.33 27.36
CA ALA A 16 -36.92 23.85 26.05
C ALA A 16 -35.41 23.73 25.83
N MET A 17 -34.58 24.02 26.85
CA MET A 17 -33.13 23.83 26.77
C MET A 17 -32.75 22.37 26.55
N ILE A 18 -33.38 21.44 27.27
CA ILE A 18 -33.14 19.99 27.10
C ILE A 18 -33.54 19.54 25.69
N LEU A 19 -34.70 20.00 25.19
CA LEU A 19 -35.16 19.64 23.85
C LEU A 19 -34.19 20.12 22.74
N LEU A 20 -33.64 21.32 22.91
CA LEU A 20 -32.60 21.85 22.01
C LEU A 20 -31.29 21.06 22.11
N LEU A 21 -30.89 20.65 23.32
CA LEU A 21 -29.70 19.82 23.52
C LEU A 21 -29.83 18.46 22.85
N ILE A 22 -31.00 17.81 22.96
CA ILE A 22 -31.26 16.53 22.28
C ILE A 22 -31.14 16.71 20.76
N SER A 23 -31.75 17.76 20.22
CA SER A 23 -31.70 18.05 18.78
C SER A 23 -30.27 18.31 18.31
N LEU A 24 -29.48 19.06 19.09
CA LEU A 24 -28.08 19.31 18.78
C LEU A 24 -27.24 18.02 18.82
N MET A 25 -27.50 17.13 19.77
CA MET A 25 -26.80 15.85 19.89
C MET A 25 -27.08 14.96 18.67
N LEU A 26 -28.33 14.88 18.22
CA LEU A 26 -28.73 14.12 17.02
C LEU A 26 -28.01 14.63 15.77
N ILE A 27 -27.98 15.95 15.55
CA ILE A 27 -27.29 16.55 14.40
C ILE A 27 -25.79 16.25 14.46
N ARG A 28 -25.17 16.38 15.64
CA ARG A 28 -23.76 16.11 15.82
C ARG A 28 -23.41 14.65 15.52
N GLN A 29 -24.26 13.71 15.92
CA GLN A 29 -24.05 12.29 15.65
C GLN A 29 -24.07 12.00 14.14
N ILE A 30 -25.08 12.50 13.41
CA ILE A 30 -25.16 12.35 11.95
C ILE A 30 -23.95 12.99 11.26
N LEU A 31 -23.49 14.14 11.76
CA LEU A 31 -22.31 14.81 11.21
C LEU A 31 -21.04 13.99 11.39
N MET A 32 -20.85 13.38 12.58
CA MET A 32 -19.73 12.47 12.85
C MET A 32 -19.78 11.24 11.95
N GLU A 33 -20.95 10.59 11.83
CA GLU A 33 -21.13 9.44 10.93
C GLU A 33 -20.77 9.81 9.48
N ARG A 34 -21.11 11.03 9.01
CA ARG A 34 -20.73 11.49 7.66
C ARG A 34 -19.25 11.81 7.47
N ALA A 35 -18.58 12.25 8.53
CA ALA A 35 -17.14 12.49 8.50
C ALA A 35 -16.39 11.16 8.43
N ASP A 36 -16.79 10.19 9.25
CA ASP A 36 -16.19 8.85 9.29
C ASP A 36 -16.45 8.11 7.98
N TYR A 37 -17.69 8.16 7.47
CA TYR A 37 -18.05 7.51 6.21
C TYR A 37 -17.25 8.02 5.00
N ARG A 38 -16.81 9.29 5.01
CA ARG A 38 -15.94 9.81 3.95
C ARG A 38 -14.57 9.12 3.96
N SER A 39 -14.00 8.88 5.14
CA SER A 39 -12.73 8.16 5.30
C SER A 39 -12.87 6.69 4.89
N ASP A 40 -14.00 6.07 5.22
CA ASP A 40 -14.30 4.70 4.82
C ASP A 40 -14.42 4.58 3.29
N VAL A 41 -15.06 5.54 2.63
CA VAL A 41 -15.16 5.59 1.17
C VAL A 41 -13.78 5.73 0.51
N GLU A 42 -12.89 6.57 1.04
CA GLU A 42 -11.51 6.67 0.54
C GLU A 42 -10.76 5.34 0.68
N THR A 43 -10.92 4.68 1.84
CA THR A 43 -10.31 3.38 2.12
C THR A 43 -10.85 2.28 1.21
N ALA A 44 -12.16 2.23 1.02
CA ALA A 44 -12.83 1.30 0.11
C ALA A 44 -12.37 1.52 -1.34
N LEU A 45 -12.18 2.78 -1.75
CA LEU A 45 -11.67 3.09 -3.08
C LEU A 45 -10.23 2.58 -3.26
N ARG A 46 -9.36 2.81 -2.26
CA ARG A 46 -8.00 2.26 -2.24
C ARG A 46 -7.98 0.74 -2.30
N GLN A 47 -8.86 0.07 -1.55
CA GLN A 47 -8.99 -1.40 -1.55
C GLN A 47 -9.60 -1.96 -2.84
N SER A 48 -10.45 -1.19 -3.52
CA SER A 48 -10.99 -1.58 -4.83
C SER A 48 -9.94 -1.53 -5.94
N THR A 49 -8.87 -0.78 -5.70
CA THR A 49 -7.66 -0.74 -6.53
C THR A 49 -6.55 -1.58 -5.90
N SER A 50 -5.42 -1.73 -6.59
CA SER A 50 -4.30 -2.50 -6.06
C SER A 50 -3.51 -1.82 -4.93
N GLY A 51 -4.04 -0.72 -4.37
CA GLY A 51 -3.36 0.08 -3.35
C GLY A 51 -2.06 0.71 -3.87
N PRO A 52 -1.20 1.20 -2.95
CA PRO A 52 0.13 1.66 -3.32
C PRO A 52 1.00 0.49 -3.77
N GLN A 53 1.38 0.45 -5.04
CA GLN A 53 2.31 -0.54 -5.57
C GLN A 53 3.68 0.08 -5.82
N LYS A 54 4.74 -0.70 -5.52
CA LYS A 54 6.12 -0.34 -5.84
C LYS A 54 6.70 -1.41 -6.74
N VAL A 55 6.91 -1.07 -8.01
CA VAL A 55 7.58 -1.95 -8.98
C VAL A 55 9.04 -1.51 -9.07
N VAL A 56 9.96 -2.42 -8.77
CA VAL A 56 11.41 -2.14 -8.71
C VAL A 56 12.14 -2.46 -10.02
N GLY A 57 11.44 -3.09 -10.97
CA GLY A 57 11.96 -3.48 -12.27
C GLY A 57 12.21 -4.99 -12.40
N PRO A 58 12.42 -5.47 -13.64
CA PRO A 58 12.74 -6.86 -13.91
C PRO A 58 14.21 -7.13 -13.56
N LEU A 59 14.45 -8.22 -12.84
CA LEU A 59 15.79 -8.71 -12.54
C LEU A 59 15.80 -10.24 -12.65
N VAL A 60 16.93 -10.80 -13.07
CA VAL A 60 17.12 -12.25 -13.12
C VAL A 60 17.98 -12.64 -11.91
N ALA A 61 17.44 -13.48 -11.03
CA ALA A 61 18.18 -14.01 -9.89
C ALA A 61 18.72 -15.41 -10.25
N ILE A 62 20.05 -15.52 -10.34
CA ILE A 62 20.74 -16.76 -10.67
C ILE A 62 21.28 -17.37 -9.37
N PRO A 63 20.82 -18.55 -8.95
CA PRO A 63 21.43 -19.25 -7.83
C PRO A 63 22.81 -19.74 -8.26
N VAL A 64 23.84 -19.37 -7.51
CA VAL A 64 25.23 -19.73 -7.80
C VAL A 64 25.77 -20.52 -6.63
N THR A 65 26.29 -21.72 -6.91
CA THR A 65 27.05 -22.50 -5.94
C THR A 65 28.52 -22.50 -6.31
N GLU A 66 29.35 -21.93 -5.46
CA GLU A 66 30.80 -21.94 -5.61
C GLU A 66 31.42 -22.98 -4.66
N LEU A 67 32.28 -23.84 -5.21
CA LEU A 67 33.12 -24.74 -4.43
C LEU A 67 34.49 -24.07 -4.28
N TYR A 68 34.92 -23.75 -3.07
CA TYR A 68 36.24 -23.18 -2.83
C TYR A 68 37.03 -24.07 -1.87
N THR A 69 38.33 -24.17 -2.10
CA THR A 69 39.22 -24.99 -1.26
C THR A 69 39.94 -24.07 -0.29
N VAL A 70 39.80 -24.32 1.00
CA VAL A 70 40.56 -23.63 2.05
C VAL A 70 41.60 -24.60 2.60
N LEU A 71 42.82 -24.10 2.83
CA LEU A 71 43.86 -24.84 3.54
C LEU A 71 43.64 -24.64 5.04
N GLU A 72 42.96 -25.59 5.67
CA GLU A 72 42.88 -25.69 7.13
C GLU A 72 43.83 -26.79 7.59
N GLU A 73 44.71 -26.48 8.56
CA GLU A 73 45.63 -27.44 9.18
C GLU A 73 46.44 -28.29 8.18
N ASN A 74 46.98 -27.66 7.12
CA ASN A 74 47.77 -28.31 6.08
C ASN A 74 47.01 -29.36 5.23
N LYS A 75 45.67 -29.41 5.31
CA LYS A 75 44.81 -30.24 4.48
C LYS A 75 43.87 -29.38 3.65
N ALA A 76 43.71 -29.74 2.38
CA ALA A 76 42.79 -29.07 1.47
C ALA A 76 41.35 -29.50 1.79
N VAL A 77 40.56 -28.60 2.40
CA VAL A 77 39.14 -28.84 2.71
C VAL A 77 38.28 -28.08 1.69
N ARG A 78 37.34 -28.79 1.05
CA ARG A 78 36.40 -28.20 0.09
C ARG A 78 35.18 -27.66 0.84
N HIS A 79 34.92 -26.36 0.71
CA HIS A 79 33.73 -25.70 1.22
C HIS A 79 32.79 -25.32 0.08
N LYS A 80 31.49 -25.34 0.36
CA LYS A 80 30.42 -24.95 -0.56
C LYS A 80 29.82 -23.63 -0.08
N ARG A 81 29.76 -22.63 -0.94
CA ARG A 81 29.04 -21.38 -0.71
C ARG A 81 27.98 -21.20 -1.78
N SER A 82 26.73 -21.02 -1.35
CA SER A 82 25.61 -20.71 -2.24
C SER A 82 25.18 -19.26 -2.03
N TYR A 83 25.04 -18.50 -3.11
CA TYR A 83 24.57 -17.11 -3.09
C TYR A 83 23.70 -16.82 -4.33
N LEU A 84 22.93 -15.73 -4.28
CA LEU A 84 22.15 -15.26 -5.42
C LEU A 84 22.93 -14.18 -6.14
N TYR A 85 23.17 -14.39 -7.44
CA TYR A 85 23.70 -13.37 -8.33
C TYR A 85 22.52 -12.66 -9.01
N PHE A 86 22.42 -11.35 -8.83
CA PHE A 86 21.36 -10.54 -9.42
C PHE A 86 21.86 -9.94 -10.74
N TRP A 87 21.27 -10.38 -11.84
CA TRP A 87 21.55 -9.88 -13.17
C TRP A 87 20.51 -8.83 -13.56
N LEU A 88 20.99 -7.61 -13.78
CA LEU A 88 20.20 -6.44 -14.13
C LEU A 88 20.17 -6.26 -15.66
N PRO A 89 19.05 -5.76 -16.22
CA PRO A 89 18.97 -5.43 -17.63
C PRO A 89 19.89 -4.25 -17.99
N GLU A 90 20.32 -4.21 -19.24
CA GLU A 90 21.19 -3.15 -19.76
C GLU A 90 20.39 -1.95 -20.25
N SER A 91 19.26 -2.25 -20.88
CA SER A 91 18.26 -1.29 -21.28
C SER A 91 16.94 -1.66 -20.62
N LEU A 92 16.33 -0.68 -19.97
CA LEU A 92 15.01 -0.79 -19.37
C LEU A 92 14.16 0.36 -19.90
N LEU A 93 13.14 0.02 -20.67
CA LEU A 93 12.16 0.97 -21.17
C LEU A 93 10.82 0.69 -20.48
N VAL A 94 10.34 1.69 -19.75
CA VAL A 94 9.07 1.64 -19.02
C VAL A 94 8.14 2.69 -19.64
N GLU A 95 7.07 2.22 -20.26
CA GLU A 95 6.01 3.07 -20.78
C GLU A 95 4.79 2.91 -19.88
N GLY A 96 4.37 4.00 -19.25
CA GLY A 96 3.17 4.04 -18.40
C GLY A 96 2.12 4.94 -19.02
N HIS A 97 0.91 4.41 -19.24
CA HIS A 97 -0.25 5.21 -19.59
C HIS A 97 -1.16 5.31 -18.37
N GLN A 98 -1.23 6.50 -17.76
CA GLN A 98 -2.05 6.73 -16.58
C GLN A 98 -3.42 7.29 -16.99
N ASN A 99 -4.47 6.57 -16.62
CA ASN A 99 -5.85 7.02 -16.78
C ASN A 99 -6.44 7.37 -15.41
N VAL A 100 -7.20 8.47 -15.35
CA VAL A 100 -7.83 8.93 -14.11
C VAL A 100 -9.33 8.93 -14.30
N GLU A 101 -10.00 8.05 -13.56
CA GLU A 101 -11.44 7.90 -13.62
C GLU A 101 -12.10 8.40 -12.34
N ALA A 102 -13.16 9.20 -12.51
CA ALA A 102 -13.99 9.61 -11.40
C ALA A 102 -14.93 8.47 -10.99
N ARG A 103 -14.76 7.96 -9.77
CA ARG A 103 -15.64 6.91 -9.23
C ARG A 103 -16.53 7.47 -8.13
N LYS A 104 -17.83 7.21 -8.23
CA LYS A 104 -18.83 7.62 -7.25
C LYS A 104 -19.19 6.47 -6.32
N ILE A 105 -19.23 6.74 -5.02
CA ILE A 105 -19.73 5.84 -3.98
C ILE A 105 -20.74 6.64 -3.15
N GLY A 106 -22.03 6.35 -3.33
CA GLY A 106 -23.11 7.13 -2.74
C GLY A 106 -23.10 8.59 -3.22
N ILE A 107 -22.98 9.54 -2.28
CA ILE A 107 -22.89 10.98 -2.55
C ILE A 107 -21.44 11.48 -2.72
N TYR A 108 -20.45 10.61 -2.51
CA TYR A 108 -19.05 10.96 -2.55
C TYR A 108 -18.44 10.57 -3.89
N GLN A 109 -17.46 11.35 -4.34
CA GLN A 109 -16.71 11.12 -5.57
C GLN A 109 -15.23 11.09 -5.22
N GLY A 110 -14.55 10.03 -5.65
CA GLY A 110 -13.10 9.89 -5.57
C GLY A 110 -12.48 9.70 -6.95
N GLN A 111 -11.16 9.86 -7.01
CA GLN A 111 -10.38 9.59 -8.22
C GLN A 111 -9.77 8.20 -8.10
N VAL A 112 -9.93 7.39 -9.13
CA VAL A 112 -9.28 6.09 -9.29
C VAL A 112 -8.21 6.25 -10.35
N TRP A 113 -6.98 5.85 -10.01
CA TRP A 113 -5.87 5.80 -10.95
C TRP A 113 -5.75 4.39 -11.48
N ASP A 114 -5.97 4.25 -12.77
CA ASP A 114 -5.62 3.04 -13.52
C ASP A 114 -4.33 3.35 -14.30
N THR A 115 -3.41 2.40 -14.38
CA THR A 115 -2.15 2.62 -15.08
C THR A 115 -1.73 1.37 -15.80
N ASP A 116 -1.81 1.43 -17.13
CA ASP A 116 -1.24 0.41 -18.00
C ASP A 116 0.27 0.63 -18.08
N VAL A 117 1.05 -0.34 -17.60
CA VAL A 117 2.52 -0.28 -17.61
C VAL A 117 3.08 -1.35 -18.53
N ALA A 118 3.73 -0.92 -19.61
CA ALA A 118 4.52 -1.77 -20.48
C ALA A 118 6.00 -1.69 -20.09
N ILE A 119 6.58 -2.83 -19.71
CA ILE A 119 7.99 -2.94 -19.33
C ILE A 119 8.73 -3.76 -20.38
N LYS A 120 9.72 -3.15 -21.03
CA LYS A 120 10.66 -3.82 -21.93
C LYS A 120 12.05 -3.80 -21.31
N ALA A 121 12.67 -4.96 -21.20
CA ALA A 121 13.99 -5.11 -20.63
C ALA A 121 14.86 -5.98 -21.55
N GLU A 122 16.07 -5.50 -21.82
CA GLU A 122 17.05 -6.21 -22.63
C GLU A 122 18.21 -6.68 -21.76
N PHE A 123 18.62 -7.93 -21.98
CA PHE A 123 19.63 -8.62 -21.20
C PHE A 123 20.67 -9.21 -22.16
N ASP A 124 21.93 -8.79 -22.07
CA ASP A 124 23.02 -9.37 -22.87
C ASP A 124 23.63 -10.61 -22.20
N VAL A 125 23.41 -11.76 -22.84
CA VAL A 125 23.88 -13.07 -22.41
C VAL A 125 25.42 -13.12 -22.33
N ALA A 126 26.15 -12.25 -23.03
CA ALA A 126 27.60 -12.19 -22.95
C ALA A 126 28.12 -11.90 -21.53
N ARG A 127 27.35 -11.20 -20.68
CA ARG A 127 27.72 -10.98 -19.28
C ARG A 127 27.65 -12.22 -18.39
N LEU A 128 26.88 -13.25 -18.79
CA LEU A 128 26.89 -14.53 -18.06
C LEU A 128 28.22 -15.27 -18.17
N HIS A 129 29.08 -14.94 -19.14
CA HIS A 129 30.43 -15.52 -19.20
C HIS A 129 31.28 -15.20 -17.96
N GLU A 130 30.96 -14.14 -17.20
CA GLU A 130 31.65 -13.86 -15.92
C GLU A 130 31.37 -14.93 -14.84
N LEU A 131 30.26 -15.67 -14.98
CA LEU A 131 29.84 -16.77 -14.10
C LEU A 131 30.41 -18.13 -14.54
N ASP A 132 30.93 -18.25 -15.76
CA ASP A 132 31.51 -19.48 -16.31
C ASP A 132 32.94 -19.69 -15.78
N LYS A 133 33.05 -19.85 -14.45
CA LYS A 133 34.31 -20.20 -13.78
C LYS A 133 34.31 -21.69 -13.45
N PRO A 134 35.46 -22.38 -13.54
CA PRO A 134 35.56 -23.83 -13.39
C PRO A 134 35.16 -24.38 -12.00
N MET A 135 34.87 -23.52 -11.03
CA MET A 135 34.50 -23.86 -9.65
C MET A 135 33.05 -23.47 -9.30
N ILE A 136 32.28 -22.99 -10.28
CA ILE A 136 30.90 -22.54 -10.13
C ILE A 136 29.95 -23.57 -10.76
N THR A 137 28.89 -23.93 -10.03
CA THR A 137 27.74 -24.68 -10.54
C THR A 137 26.50 -23.77 -10.48
N LEU A 138 25.85 -23.58 -11.62
CA LEU A 138 24.59 -22.84 -11.79
C LEU A 138 23.37 -23.68 -11.35
#